data_AF-A0A0S8DJW3-F1
#
_entry.id   AF-A0A0S8DJW3-F1
#
_cell.length_a   1.000
_cell.length_b   1.000
_cell.length_c   1.000
_cell.angle_alpha   90.00
_cell.angle_beta   90.00
_cell.angle_gamma   90.00
#
_symmetry.space_group_name_H-M   'P 1'
#
loop_
_entity.id
_entity.type
_entity.pdbx_description
1 polymer ?
#
loop_
_entity_poly.entity_id
_entity_poly.type
_entity_poly.pdbx_seq_one_letter_code
_entity_poly.pdbx_strand_id
1 'polypeptide(L)'
;MTAGILVFLSFVAAVITFAQVADRAQIQEEFRRRLSESDGVSVYVSVIAKEKSEEESMTSQLQEDVEGLLEDSEIKIITEEDLEYTPGRPRLGVYLVMYQEPRLKGVYLFSFRVVHFEDASLARNYKFAEGICWDSGLYIGRERTSVMRGVVKTHVRKYINDYLGANPKPPKREKQEQIRY
;
A
#
# COMPACT_ATOMS: atom_id res chain seq x y z
N MET A 1 10.03 -23.54 -45.63
CA MET A 1 9.59 -22.15 -45.41
C MET A 1 8.78 -21.98 -44.10
N THR A 2 8.99 -22.83 -43.10
CA THR A 2 8.23 -22.87 -41.84
C THR A 2 9.12 -22.66 -40.60
N ALA A 3 10.40 -23.02 -40.67
CA ALA A 3 11.35 -22.86 -39.56
C ALA A 3 11.73 -21.38 -39.27
N GLY A 4 11.82 -20.53 -40.30
CA GLY A 4 12.18 -19.11 -40.12
C GLY A 4 11.10 -18.29 -39.42
N ILE A 5 9.82 -18.65 -39.59
CA ILE A 5 8.69 -17.97 -38.95
C ILE A 5 8.61 -18.31 -37.45
N LEU A 6 8.94 -19.53 -37.06
CA LEU A 6 8.97 -19.98 -35.66
C LEU A 6 10.10 -19.32 -34.85
N VAL A 7 11.29 -19.17 -35.44
CA VAL A 7 12.42 -18.49 -34.78
C VAL A 7 12.14 -16.99 -34.63
N PHE A 8 11.53 -16.35 -35.64
CA PHE A 8 11.17 -14.94 -35.59
C PHE A 8 10.08 -14.65 -34.55
N LEU A 9 9.05 -15.50 -34.45
CA LEU A 9 8.01 -15.40 -33.41
C LEU A 9 8.55 -15.58 -31.99
N SER A 10 9.52 -16.48 -31.80
CA SER A 10 10.16 -16.71 -30.50
C SER A 10 11.02 -15.51 -30.06
N PHE A 11 11.71 -14.87 -31.00
CA PHE A 11 12.51 -13.68 -30.75
C PHE A 11 11.63 -12.47 -30.42
N VAL A 12 10.53 -12.27 -31.14
CA VAL A 12 9.55 -11.21 -30.86
C VAL A 12 8.88 -11.41 -29.51
N ALA A 13 8.49 -12.65 -29.15
CA ALA A 13 7.91 -12.96 -27.85
C ALA A 13 8.88 -12.69 -26.69
N ALA A 14 10.17 -13.02 -26.84
CA ALA A 14 11.21 -12.71 -25.87
C ALA A 14 11.40 -11.19 -25.70
N VAL A 15 11.49 -10.43 -26.79
CA VAL A 15 11.63 -8.96 -26.73
C VAL A 15 10.42 -8.30 -26.06
N ILE A 16 9.20 -8.78 -26.32
CA ILE A 16 7.98 -8.27 -25.67
C ILE A 16 7.98 -8.57 -24.17
N THR A 17 8.41 -9.77 -23.75
CA THR A 17 8.51 -10.11 -22.32
C THR A 17 9.58 -9.29 -21.60
N PHE A 18 10.74 -9.04 -22.21
CA PHE A 18 11.77 -8.18 -21.62
C PHE A 18 11.35 -6.71 -21.53
N ALA A 19 10.66 -6.18 -22.55
CA ALA A 19 10.17 -4.79 -22.53
C ALA A 19 9.13 -4.58 -21.42
N GLN A 20 8.19 -5.52 -21.24
CA GLN A 20 7.19 -5.45 -20.16
C GLN A 20 7.81 -5.58 -18.76
N VAL A 21 8.92 -6.34 -18.62
CA VAL A 21 9.65 -6.47 -17.35
C VAL A 21 10.44 -5.21 -17.04
N ALA A 22 11.08 -4.59 -18.04
CA ALA A 22 11.84 -3.34 -17.86
C ALA A 22 10.94 -2.17 -17.46
N ASP A 23 9.77 -2.04 -18.09
CA ASP A 23 8.81 -0.96 -17.80
C ASP A 23 8.23 -1.09 -16.38
N ARG A 24 7.93 -2.32 -15.94
CA ARG A 24 7.53 -2.60 -14.55
C ARG A 24 8.64 -2.33 -13.55
N ALA A 25 9.89 -2.66 -13.88
CA ALA A 25 11.03 -2.40 -13.00
C ALA A 25 11.27 -0.90 -12.81
N GLN A 26 11.19 -0.10 -13.88
CA GLN A 26 11.34 1.35 -13.81
C GLN A 26 10.22 2.02 -13.01
N ILE A 27 8.97 1.63 -13.23
CA ILE A 27 7.82 2.11 -12.43
C ILE A 27 8.00 1.74 -10.95
N GLN A 28 8.44 0.52 -10.67
CA GLN A 28 8.68 0.06 -9.30
C GLN A 28 9.84 0.81 -8.62
N GLU A 29 10.88 1.18 -9.37
CA GLU A 29 12.00 1.96 -8.87
C GLU A 29 11.62 3.42 -8.60
N GLU A 30 10.78 4.03 -9.45
CA GLU A 30 10.20 5.35 -9.17
C GLU A 30 9.31 5.34 -7.91
N PHE A 31 8.49 4.30 -7.71
CA PHE A 31 7.71 4.15 -6.49
C PHE A 31 8.59 3.96 -5.24
N ARG A 32 9.64 3.14 -5.32
CA ARG A 32 10.61 3.00 -4.21
C ARG A 32 11.28 4.33 -3.87
N ARG A 33 11.70 5.11 -4.88
CA ARG A 33 12.31 6.42 -4.63
C ARG A 33 11.37 7.38 -3.92
N ARG A 34 10.09 7.37 -4.28
CA ARG A 34 9.08 8.20 -3.60
C ARG A 34 8.80 7.72 -2.18
N LEU A 35 8.84 6.41 -1.93
CA LEU A 35 8.67 5.86 -0.59
C LEU A 35 9.87 6.13 0.34
N SER A 36 11.10 6.26 -0.19
CA SER A 36 12.34 6.35 0.60
C SER A 36 12.55 7.66 1.37
N GLU A 37 11.69 8.67 1.15
CA GLU A 37 11.83 10.00 1.77
C GLU A 37 10.94 10.17 3.01
N SER A 38 10.14 9.15 3.36
CA SER A 38 9.15 9.19 4.43
C SER A 38 9.68 8.57 5.73
N ASP A 39 9.57 9.29 6.85
CA ASP A 39 9.94 8.83 8.21
C ASP A 39 8.75 8.17 8.95
N GLY A 40 7.67 7.87 8.23
CA GLY A 40 6.45 7.30 8.80
C GLY A 40 5.21 7.72 8.03
N VAL A 41 4.06 7.19 8.41
CA VAL A 41 2.79 7.52 7.73
C VAL A 41 1.69 7.82 8.73
N SER A 42 0.79 8.72 8.36
CA SER A 42 -0.52 8.84 9.00
C SER A 42 -1.49 7.85 8.36
N VAL A 43 -2.30 7.15 9.16
CA VAL A 43 -3.25 6.14 8.67
C VAL A 43 -4.62 6.77 8.47
N TYR A 44 -5.17 6.63 7.27
CA TYR A 44 -6.50 7.11 6.93
C TYR A 44 -7.38 5.97 6.43
N VAL A 45 -8.39 5.59 7.21
CA VAL A 45 -9.37 4.58 6.81
C VAL A 45 -10.69 5.24 6.43
N SER A 46 -11.17 4.96 5.23
CA SER A 46 -12.47 5.40 4.74
C SER A 46 -13.29 4.20 4.29
N VAL A 47 -14.36 3.91 5.02
CA VAL A 47 -15.34 2.88 4.65
C VAL A 47 -16.61 3.56 4.19
N ILE A 48 -17.23 3.00 3.14
CA ILE A 48 -18.58 3.34 2.70
C ILE A 48 -19.41 2.07 2.78
N ALA A 49 -20.43 2.08 3.64
CA ALA A 49 -21.40 1.00 3.75
C ALA A 49 -22.83 1.54 3.65
N LYS A 50 -23.80 0.65 3.43
CA LYS A 50 -25.21 1.05 3.40
C LYS A 50 -25.69 1.50 4.79
N GLU A 51 -25.33 0.75 5.82
CA GLU A 51 -25.72 1.02 7.21
C GLU A 51 -24.57 1.72 7.94
N LYS A 52 -24.85 2.85 8.59
CA LYS A 52 -23.82 3.66 9.24
C LYS A 52 -23.08 2.91 10.36
N SER A 53 -23.79 2.03 11.09
CA SER A 53 -23.20 1.21 12.14
C SER A 53 -22.19 0.18 11.60
N GLU A 54 -22.44 -0.37 10.42
CA GLU A 54 -21.48 -1.26 9.75
C GLU A 54 -20.26 -0.48 9.26
N GLU A 55 -20.48 0.72 8.72
CA GLU A 55 -19.41 1.63 8.28
C GLU A 55 -18.46 1.99 9.42
N GLU A 56 -19.00 2.47 10.55
CA GLU A 56 -18.22 2.85 11.73
C GLU A 56 -17.48 1.66 12.33
N SER A 57 -18.18 0.52 12.48
CA SER A 57 -17.57 -0.70 13.02
C SER A 57 -16.41 -1.20 12.15
N MET A 58 -16.59 -1.22 10.82
CA MET A 58 -15.55 -1.65 9.89
C MET A 58 -14.40 -0.65 9.83
N THR A 59 -14.68 0.66 9.89
CA THR A 59 -13.66 1.71 9.92
C THR A 59 -12.72 1.52 11.11
N SER A 60 -13.27 1.39 12.32
CA SER A 60 -12.45 1.19 13.53
C SER A 60 -11.65 -0.11 13.49
N GLN A 61 -12.27 -1.21 13.02
CA GLN A 61 -11.57 -2.50 12.90
C GLN A 61 -10.42 -2.46 11.90
N LEU A 62 -10.59 -1.76 10.77
CA LEU A 62 -9.53 -1.62 9.79
C LEU A 62 -8.44 -0.65 10.28
N GLN A 63 -8.79 0.42 11.00
CA GLN A 63 -7.82 1.33 11.60
C GLN A 63 -6.89 0.55 12.54
N GLU A 64 -7.47 -0.17 13.52
CA GLU A 64 -6.72 -1.01 14.47
C GLU A 64 -5.87 -2.07 13.76
N ASP A 65 -6.42 -2.71 12.73
CA ASP A 65 -5.70 -3.71 11.94
C ASP A 65 -4.48 -3.15 11.20
N VAL A 66 -4.59 -1.93 10.66
CA VAL A 66 -3.52 -1.30 9.89
C VAL A 66 -2.45 -0.74 10.83
N GLU A 67 -2.85 -0.01 11.86
CA GLU A 67 -1.94 0.56 12.86
C GLU A 67 -1.14 -0.55 13.53
N GLY A 68 -1.80 -1.63 13.99
CA GLY A 68 -1.10 -2.76 14.59
C GLY A 68 -0.05 -3.40 13.67
N LEU A 69 -0.34 -3.52 12.37
CA LEU A 69 0.64 -4.04 11.41
C LEU A 69 1.83 -3.09 11.19
N LEU A 70 1.61 -1.78 11.21
CA LEU A 70 2.67 -0.79 11.08
C LEU A 70 3.56 -0.77 12.33
N GLU A 71 2.96 -0.81 13.52
CA GLU A 71 3.66 -0.89 14.80
C GLU A 71 4.51 -2.15 14.91
N ASP A 72 3.94 -3.33 14.59
CA ASP A 72 4.65 -4.61 14.55
C ASP A 72 5.86 -4.56 13.59
N SER A 73 5.77 -3.72 12.57
CA SER A 73 6.82 -3.51 11.57
C SER A 73 7.77 -2.36 11.92
N GLU A 74 7.68 -1.80 13.13
CA GLU A 74 8.41 -0.61 13.61
C GLU A 74 8.37 0.56 12.61
N ILE A 75 7.25 0.74 11.88
CA ILE A 75 7.01 1.92 11.04
C ILE A 75 6.30 2.95 11.91
N LYS A 76 6.84 4.17 11.97
CA LYS A 76 6.27 5.26 12.76
C LYS A 76 4.89 5.64 12.22
N ILE A 77 3.90 5.66 13.11
CA ILE A 77 2.57 6.21 12.84
C ILE A 77 2.60 7.70 13.22
N ILE A 78 2.24 8.56 12.28
CA ILE A 78 2.20 10.01 12.46
C ILE A 78 0.77 10.40 12.84
N THR A 79 0.61 11.13 13.95
CA THR A 79 -0.70 11.63 14.37
C THR A 79 -1.20 12.71 13.42
N GLU A 80 -2.50 13.01 13.45
CA GLU A 80 -3.07 14.06 12.60
C GLU A 80 -2.44 15.43 12.89
N GLU A 81 -2.13 15.72 14.16
CA GLU A 81 -1.49 16.97 14.57
C GLU A 81 -0.04 17.07 14.06
N ASP A 82 0.73 15.99 14.15
CA ASP A 82 2.12 15.95 13.69
C ASP A 82 2.21 15.91 12.14
N LEU A 83 1.16 15.43 11.47
CA LEU A 83 1.11 15.33 10.02
C LEU A 83 1.21 16.70 9.36
N GLU A 84 0.60 17.74 9.94
CA GLU A 84 0.62 19.10 9.37
C GLU A 84 2.04 19.66 9.20
N TYR A 85 2.95 19.24 10.08
CA TYR A 85 4.35 19.66 10.14
C TYR A 85 5.32 18.68 9.46
N THR A 86 4.82 17.51 9.03
CA THR A 86 5.64 16.50 8.37
C THR A 86 5.81 16.84 6.88
N PRO A 87 7.05 16.91 6.35
CA PRO A 87 7.28 17.09 4.92
C PRO A 87 6.53 16.06 4.08
N GLY A 88 5.85 16.52 3.03
CA GLY A 88 5.07 15.65 2.14
C GLY A 88 3.79 15.09 2.75
N ARG A 89 3.51 15.28 4.05
CA ARG A 89 2.31 14.77 4.74
C ARG A 89 1.94 13.34 4.33
N PRO A 90 2.84 12.36 4.57
CA PRO A 90 2.67 11.01 4.08
C PRO A 90 1.48 10.31 4.73
N ARG A 91 0.58 9.79 3.89
CA ARG A 91 -0.65 9.13 4.31
C ARG A 91 -0.76 7.75 3.67
N LEU A 92 -1.14 6.77 4.49
CA LEU A 92 -1.56 5.46 4.06
C LEU A 92 -3.09 5.38 4.12
N GLY A 93 -3.72 5.52 2.96
CA GLY A 93 -5.16 5.42 2.79
C GLY A 93 -5.62 3.98 2.59
N VAL A 94 -6.64 3.55 3.33
CA VAL A 94 -7.42 2.34 3.06
C VAL A 94 -8.86 2.74 2.76
N TYR A 95 -9.23 2.59 1.49
CA TYR A 95 -10.57 2.93 1.00
C TYR A 95 -11.33 1.64 0.76
N LEU A 96 -12.47 1.46 1.42
CA LEU A 96 -13.32 0.28 1.29
C LEU A 96 -14.75 0.71 0.98
N VAL A 97 -15.36 0.13 -0.04
CA VAL A 97 -16.80 0.17 -0.28
C VAL A 97 -17.33 -1.23 -0.07
N MET A 98 -18.38 -1.38 0.75
CA MET A 98 -18.99 -2.67 1.03
C MET A 98 -20.51 -2.62 0.99
N TYR A 99 -21.11 -3.65 0.43
CA TYR A 99 -22.56 -3.80 0.31
C TYR A 99 -22.96 -5.22 0.72
N GLN A 100 -23.85 -5.32 1.70
CA GLN A 100 -24.34 -6.63 2.14
C GLN A 100 -25.17 -7.28 1.04
N GLU A 101 -24.83 -8.54 0.71
CA GLU A 101 -25.58 -9.33 -0.25
C GLU A 101 -27.02 -9.56 0.24
N PRO A 102 -28.06 -9.17 -0.52
CA PRO A 102 -29.45 -9.24 -0.04
C PRO A 102 -29.91 -10.65 0.31
N ARG A 103 -29.32 -11.67 -0.32
CA ARG A 103 -29.71 -13.08 -0.17
C ARG A 103 -28.81 -13.87 0.77
N LEU A 104 -27.69 -13.31 1.21
CA LEU A 104 -26.70 -14.03 2.03
C LEU A 104 -26.26 -13.17 3.21
N LYS A 105 -26.79 -13.48 4.40
CA LYS A 105 -26.45 -12.76 5.62
C LYS A 105 -24.96 -12.88 5.93
N GLY A 106 -24.32 -11.74 6.19
CA GLY A 106 -22.90 -11.65 6.54
C GLY A 106 -21.93 -11.85 5.38
N VAL A 107 -22.41 -11.89 4.13
CA VAL A 107 -21.58 -11.85 2.92
C VAL A 107 -21.74 -10.48 2.28
N TYR A 108 -20.64 -9.89 1.84
CA TYR A 108 -20.60 -8.56 1.26
C TYR A 108 -19.95 -8.61 -0.12
N LEU A 109 -20.54 -7.88 -1.07
CA LEU A 109 -19.82 -7.43 -2.26
C LEU A 109 -19.01 -6.22 -1.85
N PHE A 110 -17.72 -6.21 -2.15
CA PHE A 110 -16.85 -5.13 -1.73
C PHE A 110 -15.80 -4.80 -2.78
N SER A 111 -15.30 -3.57 -2.70
CA SER A 111 -14.09 -3.15 -3.40
C SER A 111 -13.23 -2.33 -2.47
N PHE A 112 -11.91 -2.52 -2.51
CA PHE A 112 -11.00 -1.70 -1.72
C PHE A 112 -9.73 -1.34 -2.48
N ARG A 113 -9.03 -0.34 -1.94
CA ARG A 113 -7.71 0.09 -2.41
C ARG A 113 -6.89 0.56 -1.21
N VAL A 114 -5.61 0.21 -1.19
CA VAL A 114 -4.61 0.70 -0.24
C VAL A 114 -3.65 1.60 -1.03
N VAL A 115 -3.47 2.83 -0.58
CA VAL A 115 -2.72 3.86 -1.31
C VAL A 115 -1.80 4.61 -0.36
N HIS A 116 -0.52 4.74 -0.71
CA HIS A 116 0.35 5.74 -0.10
C HIS A 116 0.31 7.00 -0.96
N PHE A 117 0.02 8.14 -0.36
CA PHE A 117 0.06 9.43 -1.05
C PHE A 117 0.69 10.53 -0.18
N GLU A 118 1.32 11.48 -0.87
CA GLU A 118 2.03 12.62 -0.28
C GLU A 118 1.63 13.92 -0.99
N ASP A 119 1.67 15.03 -0.27
CA ASP A 119 1.57 16.38 -0.83
C ASP A 119 2.83 16.67 -1.65
N ALA A 120 2.68 16.81 -2.96
CA ALA A 120 3.72 17.26 -3.88
C ALA A 120 3.51 18.73 -4.24
N SER A 121 4.61 19.48 -4.36
CA SER A 121 4.57 20.85 -4.90
C SER A 121 4.97 20.85 -6.37
N LEU A 122 4.25 21.62 -7.19
CA LEU A 122 4.65 21.83 -8.59
C LEU A 122 5.73 22.90 -8.64
N ALA A 123 6.86 22.62 -9.30
CA ALA A 123 7.97 23.57 -9.43
C ALA A 123 7.58 24.94 -10.03
N ARG A 124 6.43 25.01 -10.73
CA ARG A 124 5.91 26.23 -11.37
C ARG A 124 4.68 26.82 -10.68
N ASN A 125 4.14 26.17 -9.64
CA ASN A 125 2.95 26.63 -8.94
C ASN A 125 2.97 26.13 -7.48
N TYR A 126 2.95 27.05 -6.53
CA TYR A 126 2.98 26.76 -5.08
C TYR A 126 1.69 26.11 -4.53
N LYS A 127 0.91 25.46 -5.39
CA LYS A 127 -0.23 24.64 -4.99
C LYS A 127 0.23 23.22 -4.74
N PHE A 128 -0.25 22.64 -3.64
CA PHE A 128 -0.07 21.23 -3.35
C PHE A 128 -0.96 20.39 -4.28
N ALA A 129 -0.41 19.30 -4.78
CA ALA A 129 -1.13 18.24 -5.48
C ALA A 129 -0.81 16.91 -4.80
N GLU A 130 -1.80 16.03 -4.65
CA GLU A 130 -1.55 14.72 -4.08
C GLU A 130 -0.84 13.83 -5.12
N GLY A 131 0.36 13.36 -4.75
CA GLY A 131 1.14 12.39 -5.51
C GLY A 131 0.94 11.00 -4.93
N ILE A 132 0.50 10.05 -5.77
CA ILE A 132 0.47 8.63 -5.37
C ILE A 132 1.90 8.08 -5.40
N CYS A 133 2.37 7.60 -4.25
CA CYS A 133 3.70 7.02 -4.05
C CYS A 133 3.67 5.49 -4.01
N TRP A 134 2.51 4.89 -3.75
CA TRP A 134 2.29 3.44 -3.86
C TRP A 134 0.80 3.14 -3.99
N ASP A 135 0.46 2.08 -4.72
CA ASP A 135 -0.92 1.67 -4.94
C ASP A 135 -1.06 0.15 -5.01
N SER A 136 -2.01 -0.39 -4.26
CA SER A 136 -2.37 -1.81 -4.32
C SER A 136 -3.04 -2.22 -5.63
N GLY A 137 -3.57 -1.26 -6.38
CA GLY A 137 -4.61 -1.48 -7.38
C GLY A 137 -5.98 -1.67 -6.72
N LEU A 138 -7.04 -1.55 -7.53
CA LEU A 138 -8.42 -1.82 -7.09
C LEU A 138 -8.63 -3.32 -6.95
N TYR A 139 -9.04 -3.77 -5.76
CA TYR A 139 -9.50 -5.13 -5.52
C TYR A 139 -11.03 -5.15 -5.45
N ILE A 140 -11.64 -6.21 -5.98
CA ILE A 140 -13.09 -6.45 -5.91
C ILE A 140 -13.29 -7.88 -5.43
N GLY A 141 -14.20 -8.08 -4.47
CA GLY A 141 -14.45 -9.39 -3.89
C GLY A 141 -15.88 -9.56 -3.40
N ARG A 142 -16.18 -10.79 -2.99
CA ARG A 142 -17.47 -11.18 -2.43
C ARG A 142 -17.28 -12.16 -1.28
N GLU A 143 -17.22 -11.67 -0.05
CA GLU A 143 -16.84 -12.51 1.10
C GLU A 143 -17.45 -12.04 2.41
N ARG A 144 -17.22 -12.81 3.48
CA ARG A 144 -17.49 -12.37 4.85
C ARG A 144 -16.48 -11.31 5.29
N THR A 145 -16.87 -10.50 6.28
CA THR A 145 -16.04 -9.40 6.81
C THR A 145 -14.67 -9.87 7.32
N SER A 146 -14.57 -11.04 7.95
CA SER A 146 -13.30 -11.59 8.42
C SER A 146 -12.32 -11.89 7.29
N VAL A 147 -12.81 -12.44 6.18
CA VAL A 147 -12.00 -12.73 4.99
C VAL A 147 -11.61 -11.44 4.30
N MET A 148 -12.56 -10.51 4.12
CA MET A 148 -12.32 -9.17 3.57
C MET A 148 -11.19 -8.44 4.32
N ARG A 149 -11.27 -8.38 5.66
CA ARG A 149 -10.21 -7.82 6.51
C ARG A 149 -8.87 -8.53 6.31
N GLY A 150 -8.87 -9.86 6.20
CA GLY A 150 -7.67 -10.64 5.91
C GLY A 150 -7.01 -10.29 4.57
N VAL A 151 -7.81 -10.02 3.53
CA VAL A 151 -7.31 -9.57 2.23
C VAL A 151 -6.73 -8.15 2.34
N VAL A 152 -7.41 -7.21 3.02
CA VAL A 152 -6.86 -5.87 3.26
C VAL A 152 -5.50 -5.94 3.98
N LYS A 153 -5.40 -6.73 5.05
CA LYS A 153 -4.12 -6.97 5.77
C LYS A 153 -3.02 -7.49 4.85
N THR A 154 -3.36 -8.33 3.88
CA THR A 154 -2.40 -8.86 2.91
C THR A 154 -1.82 -7.75 2.03
N HIS A 155 -2.66 -6.82 1.58
CA HIS A 155 -2.21 -5.67 0.78
C HIS A 155 -1.43 -4.64 1.61
N VAL A 156 -1.81 -4.43 2.87
CA VAL A 156 -1.05 -3.59 3.81
C VAL A 156 0.33 -4.18 4.09
N ARG A 157 0.45 -5.51 4.28
CA ARG A 157 1.77 -6.17 4.39
C ARG A 157 2.61 -6.03 3.14
N LYS A 158 2.00 -6.07 1.95
CA LYS A 158 2.71 -5.79 0.70
C LYS A 158 3.27 -4.38 0.69
N TYR A 159 2.45 -3.38 1.06
CA TYR A 159 2.91 -2.01 1.23
C TYR A 159 4.08 -1.91 2.22
N ILE A 160 3.96 -2.51 3.40
CA ILE A 160 5.01 -2.52 4.44
C ILE A 160 6.32 -3.08 3.88
N ASN A 161 6.26 -4.21 3.16
CA ASN A 161 7.45 -4.82 2.57
C ASN A 161 8.11 -3.90 1.53
N ASP A 162 7.31 -3.26 0.68
CA ASP A 162 7.81 -2.31 -0.32
C ASP A 162 8.37 -1.04 0.35
N TYR A 163 7.73 -0.56 1.41
CA TYR A 163 8.17 0.58 2.22
C TYR A 163 9.52 0.30 2.89
N LEU A 164 9.67 -0.84 3.57
CA LEU A 164 10.92 -1.22 4.23
C LEU A 164 12.03 -1.56 3.23
N GLY A 165 11.67 -2.01 2.04
CA GLY A 165 12.62 -2.17 0.93
C GLY A 165 13.17 -0.84 0.43
N ALA A 166 12.38 0.24 0.49
CA ALA A 166 12.81 1.60 0.18
C ALA A 166 13.47 2.33 1.37
N ASN A 167 13.07 1.98 2.59
CA ASN A 167 13.51 2.56 3.87
C ASN A 167 14.15 1.49 4.75
N PRO A 168 15.35 0.98 4.40
CA PRO A 168 15.99 -0.07 5.16
C PRO A 168 16.31 0.41 6.58
N LYS A 169 15.90 -0.37 7.58
CA LYS A 169 16.23 -0.07 8.97
C LYS A 169 17.75 -0.13 9.18
N PRO A 170 18.33 0.79 9.96
CA PRO A 170 19.74 0.69 10.33
C PRO A 170 19.98 -0.64 11.08
N PRO A 171 21.12 -1.30 10.86
CA PRO A 171 21.42 -2.57 11.54
C PRO A 171 21.38 -2.36 13.06
N LYS A 172 20.63 -3.21 13.78
CA LYS A 172 20.62 -3.20 15.24
C LYS A 172 22.06 -3.44 15.71
N ARG A 173 22.69 -2.42 16.31
CA ARG A 173 24.00 -2.59 16.96
C ARG A 173 23.80 -3.59 18.09
N GLU A 174 24.35 -4.79 17.95
CA GLU A 174 24.44 -5.74 19.04
C GLU A 174 25.16 -5.02 20.19
N LYS A 175 24.46 -4.82 21.32
CA LYS A 175 25.11 -4.38 22.55
C LYS A 175 26.14 -5.45 22.89
N GLN A 176 27.42 -5.16 22.67
CA GLN A 176 28.48 -5.95 23.26
C GLN A 176 28.25 -5.93 24.77
N GLU A 177 27.78 -7.04 25.32
CA GLU A 177 27.81 -7.27 26.76
C GLU A 177 29.25 -7.13 27.18
N GLN A 178 29.57 -6.04 27.89
CA GLN A 178 30.85 -5.89 28.55
C GLN A 178 30.92 -6.98 29.62
N ILE A 179 31.56 -8.09 29.27
CA ILE A 179 32.01 -9.09 30.24
C ILE A 179 33.01 -8.36 31.15
N ARG A 180 32.54 -7.91 32.32
CA ARG A 180 33.42 -7.43 33.39
C ARG A 180 34.14 -8.64 33.97
N TYR A 181 35.45 -8.67 33.79
CA TYR A 181 36.37 -9.53 34.53
C TYR A 181 36.60 -8.98 35.95
#